data_AF-A0A536YGK0-F1
#
_entry.id   AF-A0A536YGK0-F1
#
_cell.length_a   1.000
_cell.length_b   1.000
_cell.length_c   1.000
_cell.angle_alpha   90.00
_cell.angle_beta   90.00
_cell.angle_gamma   90.00
#
_symmetry.space_group_name_H-M   'P 1'
#
loop_
_entity.id
_entity.type
_entity.pdbx_description
1 polymer ?
#
loop_
_entity_poly.entity_id
_entity_poly.type
_entity_poly.pdbx_seq_one_letter_code
_entity_poly.pdbx_strand_id
1 'polypeptide(L)'
;YNDGIPTGSRAALKGYEWLAESIVDPAKIAKVRQLIPIARDLDCTLAQLALAWCIKNPHVSTVITGATRPEQVTENMKAQDVAPRLTAEVLSRIDAAVGAAG
;
A
#
# COMPACT_ATOMS: atom_id res chain seq x y z
N TYR A 1 5.75 5.12 6.01
CA TYR A 1 6.46 5.90 4.97
C TYR A 1 7.88 5.35 4.85
N ASN A 2 8.40 5.13 3.64
CA ASN A 2 9.69 4.43 3.47
C ASN A 2 10.92 5.29 3.77
N ASP A 3 10.79 6.62 3.59
CA ASP A 3 11.89 7.59 3.64
C ASP A 3 11.65 8.71 4.68
N GLY A 4 10.80 8.43 5.67
CA GLY A 4 10.40 9.40 6.70
C GLY A 4 9.04 10.05 6.45
N ILE A 5 8.63 10.96 7.34
CA ILE A 5 7.29 11.57 7.30
C ILE A 5 7.31 12.78 6.36
N PRO A 6 6.52 12.77 5.25
CA PRO A 6 6.51 13.88 4.32
C PRO A 6 5.91 15.15 4.94
N THR A 7 6.47 16.31 4.59
CA THR A 7 5.90 17.63 4.94
C THR A 7 4.48 17.76 4.39
N GLY A 8 3.52 18.15 5.22
CA GLY A 8 2.11 18.25 4.85
C GLY A 8 1.34 16.93 4.85
N SER A 9 1.98 15.81 5.22
CA SER A 9 1.28 14.56 5.48
C SER A 9 0.47 14.62 6.78
N ARG A 10 -0.53 13.75 6.93
CA ARG A 10 -1.36 13.68 8.15
C ARG A 10 -0.55 13.43 9.42
N ALA A 11 0.54 12.66 9.31
CA ALA A 11 1.46 12.39 10.43
C ALA A 11 2.36 13.58 10.79
N ALA A 12 2.42 14.63 9.96
CA ALA A 12 3.13 15.87 10.24
C ALA A 12 2.22 16.96 10.85
N LEU A 13 0.92 16.69 11.03
CA LEU A 13 -0.02 17.65 11.62
C LEU A 13 0.05 17.62 13.15
N LYS A 14 0.01 18.80 13.78
CA LYS A 14 -0.01 18.96 15.24
C LYS A 14 -1.22 18.23 15.84
N GLY A 15 -0.99 17.41 16.86
CA GLY A 15 -2.02 16.55 17.49
C GLY A 15 -2.10 15.12 16.92
N TYR A 16 -1.28 14.79 15.93
CA TYR A 16 -1.17 13.45 15.33
C TYR A 16 0.19 12.78 15.62
N GLU A 17 0.87 13.17 16.70
CA GLU A 17 2.19 12.65 17.08
C GLU A 17 2.14 11.13 17.35
N TRP A 18 1.05 10.65 17.95
CA TRP A 18 0.78 9.22 18.14
C TRP A 18 0.72 8.43 16.82
N LEU A 19 0.28 9.08 15.74
CA LEU A 19 0.21 8.47 14.41
C LEU A 19 1.61 8.35 13.82
N ALA A 20 2.45 9.37 14.00
CA ALA A 20 3.85 9.35 13.57
C ALA A 20 4.57 8.14 14.15
N GLU A 21 4.54 7.94 15.47
CA GLU A 21 5.21 6.82 16.17
C GLU A 21 4.80 5.45 15.62
N SER A 22 3.52 5.26 15.31
CA SER A 22 3.01 3.99 14.75
C SER A 22 3.44 3.72 13.31
N ILE A 23 3.79 4.76 12.54
CA ILE A 23 4.13 4.67 11.11
C ILE A 23 5.64 4.50 10.88
N VAL A 24 6.49 4.92 11.82
CA VAL A 24 7.96 4.83 11.68
C VAL A 24 8.56 3.51 12.18
N ASP A 25 7.73 2.51 12.50
CA ASP A 25 8.16 1.18 12.92
C ASP A 25 9.13 0.55 11.87
N PRO A 26 10.42 0.36 12.21
CA PRO A 26 11.43 -0.14 11.28
C PRO A 26 11.11 -1.53 10.72
N ALA A 27 10.47 -2.39 11.53
CA ALA A 27 10.11 -3.74 11.10
C ALA A 27 9.01 -3.72 10.04
N LYS A 28 8.00 -2.85 10.21
CA LYS A 28 6.95 -2.65 9.19
C LYS A 28 7.52 -2.02 7.92
N ILE A 29 8.42 -1.04 8.04
CA ILE A 29 9.08 -0.42 6.89
C ILE A 29 9.91 -1.45 6.11
N ALA A 30 10.63 -2.34 6.79
CA ALA A 30 11.41 -3.39 6.13
C ALA A 30 10.53 -4.32 5.28
N LYS A 31 9.37 -4.75 5.80
CA LYS A 31 8.38 -5.55 5.05
C LYS A 31 7.83 -4.79 3.84
N VAL A 32 7.45 -3.53 4.03
CA VAL A 32 6.95 -2.68 2.93
C VAL A 32 8.00 -2.50 1.83
N ARG A 33 9.28 -2.40 2.18
CA ARG A 33 10.38 -2.32 1.20
C ARG A 33 10.49 -3.57 0.33
N GLN A 34 10.13 -4.74 0.84
CA GLN A 34 10.13 -5.98 0.06
C GLN A 34 9.03 -6.02 -1.00
N LEU A 35 7.98 -5.21 -0.88
CA LEU A 35 6.92 -5.09 -1.88
C LEU A 35 7.31 -4.18 -3.07
N ILE A 36 8.31 -3.31 -2.91
CA ILE A 36 8.78 -2.40 -3.97
C ILE A 36 9.16 -3.14 -5.27
N PRO A 37 10.00 -4.20 -5.25
CA PRO A 37 10.34 -4.91 -6.48
C PRO A 37 9.10 -5.55 -7.14
N ILE A 38 8.14 -6.05 -6.37
CA ILE A 38 6.91 -6.64 -6.90
C ILE A 38 6.07 -5.57 -7.61
N ALA A 39 5.91 -4.39 -7.00
CA ALA A 39 5.21 -3.27 -7.61
C ALA A 39 5.88 -2.81 -8.91
N ARG A 40 7.23 -2.78 -8.95
CA ARG A 40 7.99 -2.44 -10.16
C ARG A 40 7.81 -3.46 -11.28
N ASP A 41 7.84 -4.76 -10.99
CA ASP A 41 7.59 -5.81 -11.99
C ASP A 41 6.19 -5.70 -12.59
N LEU A 42 5.23 -5.21 -11.80
CA LEU A 42 3.86 -4.96 -12.21
C LEU A 42 3.64 -3.56 -12.81
N ASP A 43 4.68 -2.76 -12.97
CA ASP A 43 4.58 -1.38 -13.48
C ASP A 43 3.49 -0.57 -12.76
N CYS A 44 3.43 -0.67 -11.43
CA CYS A 44 2.44 0.02 -10.61
C CYS A 44 3.06 0.67 -9.37
N THR A 45 2.34 1.62 -8.79
CA THR A 45 2.75 2.22 -7.51
C THR A 45 2.44 1.26 -6.36
N LEU A 46 3.16 1.41 -5.25
CA LEU A 46 2.90 0.59 -4.06
C LEU A 46 1.46 0.78 -3.54
N ALA A 47 0.92 2.00 -3.67
CA ALA A 47 -0.46 2.29 -3.33
C ALA A 47 -1.43 1.52 -4.22
N GLN A 48 -1.18 1.50 -5.54
CA GLN A 48 -1.97 0.71 -6.48
C GLN A 48 -1.87 -0.80 -6.19
N LEU A 49 -0.69 -1.31 -5.85
CA LEU A 49 -0.50 -2.71 -5.46
C LEU A 49 -1.33 -3.08 -4.22
N ALA A 50 -1.30 -2.24 -3.18
CA ALA A 50 -2.06 -2.48 -1.96
C ALA A 50 -3.58 -2.46 -2.21
N LEU A 51 -4.06 -1.49 -2.99
CA LEU A 51 -5.48 -1.40 -3.37
C LEU A 51 -5.90 -2.59 -4.24
N ALA A 52 -5.09 -2.99 -5.20
CA ALA A 52 -5.33 -4.15 -6.06
C ALA A 52 -5.42 -5.45 -5.24
N TRP A 53 -4.57 -5.60 -4.23
CA TRP A 53 -4.60 -6.73 -3.31
C TRP A 53 -5.93 -6.76 -2.52
N CYS A 54 -6.40 -5.62 -2.02
CA CYS A 54 -7.71 -5.52 -1.37
C CYS A 54 -8.87 -5.85 -2.32
N ILE A 55 -8.83 -5.37 -3.58
CA ILE A 55 -9.85 -5.66 -4.60
C ILE A 55 -9.90 -7.15 -4.94
N LYS A 56 -8.74 -7.83 -4.96
CA LYS A 56 -8.65 -9.25 -5.31
C LYS A 56 -9.27 -10.18 -4.25
N ASN A 57 -9.38 -9.72 -3.01
CA ASN A 57 -9.91 -10.52 -1.92
C ASN A 57 -11.45 -10.65 -2.04
N PRO A 58 -11.99 -11.86 -2.29
CA PRO A 58 -13.44 -12.06 -2.45
C PRO A 58 -14.25 -11.77 -1.18
N HIS A 59 -13.61 -11.68 -0.02
CA HIS A 59 -14.25 -11.31 1.24
C HIS A 59 -14.35 -9.78 1.45
N VAL A 60 -13.81 -8.98 0.53
CA VAL A 60 -13.87 -7.51 0.58
C VAL A 60 -14.92 -7.02 -0.42
N SER A 61 -16.04 -6.50 0.09
CA SER A 61 -17.11 -5.97 -0.77
C SER A 61 -16.75 -4.62 -1.41
N THR A 62 -16.05 -3.76 -0.68
CA THR A 62 -15.70 -2.40 -1.11
C THR A 62 -14.35 -1.97 -0.53
N VAL A 63 -13.52 -1.33 -1.35
CA VAL A 63 -12.28 -0.69 -0.92
C VAL A 63 -12.51 0.81 -0.79
N ILE A 64 -12.44 1.34 0.44
CA ILE A 64 -12.57 2.78 0.72
C ILE A 64 -11.17 3.39 0.73
N THR A 65 -10.93 4.39 -0.12
CA THR A 65 -9.63 5.05 -0.22
C THR A 65 -9.71 6.51 0.23
N GLY A 66 -8.68 6.97 0.96
CA GLY A 66 -8.51 8.37 1.30
C GLY A 66 -7.61 9.08 0.30
N ALA A 67 -7.91 10.34 0.01
CA ALA A 67 -7.10 11.23 -0.81
C ALA A 67 -7.10 12.63 -0.20
N THR A 68 -5.94 13.29 -0.18
CA THR A 68 -5.80 14.71 0.18
C THR A 68 -5.77 15.61 -1.05
N ARG A 69 -5.58 15.05 -2.25
CA ARG A 69 -5.58 15.75 -3.53
C ARG A 69 -6.39 14.98 -4.59
N PRO A 70 -7.06 15.66 -5.54
CA PRO A 70 -7.83 15.00 -6.59
C PRO A 70 -7.03 13.99 -7.41
N GLU A 71 -5.76 14.30 -7.69
CA GLU A 71 -4.88 13.43 -8.49
C GLU A 71 -4.69 12.04 -7.85
N GLN A 72 -4.72 11.94 -6.52
CA GLN A 72 -4.60 10.66 -5.81
C GLN A 72 -5.83 9.78 -6.01
N VAL A 73 -7.02 10.37 -6.19
CA VAL A 73 -8.23 9.59 -6.50
C VAL A 73 -8.04 8.93 -7.87
N THR A 74 -7.61 9.69 -8.86
CA THR A 74 -7.34 9.17 -10.21
C THR A 74 -6.24 8.10 -10.19
N GLU A 75 -5.17 8.30 -9.41
CA GLU A 75 -4.11 7.29 -9.25
C GLU A 75 -4.63 6.00 -8.60
N ASN A 76 -5.44 6.12 -7.54
CA ASN A 76 -6.03 4.98 -6.81
C ASN A 76 -6.94 4.15 -7.72
N MET A 77 -7.71 4.78 -8.60
CA MET A 77 -8.61 4.05 -9.52
C MET A 77 -7.87 3.16 -10.51
N LYS A 78 -6.59 3.43 -10.82
CA LYS A 78 -5.76 2.58 -11.68
C LYS A 78 -5.40 1.24 -11.02
N ALA A 79 -5.62 1.08 -9.71
CA ALA A 79 -5.41 -0.18 -9.02
C ALA A 79 -6.30 -1.32 -9.57
N GLN A 80 -7.47 -0.98 -10.15
CA GLN A 80 -8.34 -1.97 -10.78
C GLN A 80 -7.67 -2.69 -11.96
N ASP A 81 -6.77 -2.01 -12.67
CA ASP A 81 -6.04 -2.57 -13.82
C ASP A 81 -4.91 -3.52 -13.36
N VAL A 82 -4.47 -3.39 -12.11
CA VAL A 82 -3.44 -4.23 -11.48
C VAL A 82 -4.05 -5.50 -10.89
N ALA A 83 -5.28 -5.45 -10.37
CA ALA A 83 -5.91 -6.59 -9.69
C ALA A 83 -5.98 -7.90 -10.53
N PRO A 84 -6.25 -7.87 -11.84
CA PRO A 84 -6.19 -9.07 -12.69
C PRO A 84 -4.78 -9.67 -12.79
N ARG A 85 -3.73 -8.84 -12.66
CA ARG A 85 -2.31 -9.23 -12.80
C ARG A 85 -1.74 -9.85 -11.53
N LEU A 86 -2.49 -9.83 -10.42
CA LEU A 86 -2.15 -10.56 -9.19
C LEU A 86 -2.41 -12.06 -9.37
N THR A 87 -1.49 -12.73 -10.05
CA THR A 87 -1.46 -14.19 -10.22
C THR A 87 -1.16 -14.88 -8.89
N ALA A 88 -1.37 -16.21 -8.82
CA ALA A 88 -1.01 -17.00 -7.64
C ALA A 88 0.48 -16.85 -7.25
N GLU A 89 1.37 -16.75 -8.24
CA GLU A 89 2.80 -16.52 -8.03
C GLU A 89 3.06 -15.14 -7.40
N VAL A 90 2.43 -14.08 -7.93
CA VAL A 90 2.56 -12.72 -7.40
C VAL A 90 2.02 -12.64 -5.97
N LEU A 91 0.87 -13.27 -5.70
CA LEU A 91 0.29 -13.33 -4.36
C LEU A 91 1.22 -14.05 -3.38
N SER A 92 1.81 -15.18 -3.79
CA SER A 92 2.80 -15.89 -2.97
C SER A 92 4.03 -15.02 -2.65
N ARG A 93 4.52 -14.22 -3.62
CA ARG A 93 5.59 -13.25 -3.39
C ARG A 93 5.19 -12.16 -2.39
N ILE A 94 3.95 -11.67 -2.46
CA ILE A 94 3.42 -10.67 -1.52
C ILE A 94 3.34 -11.28 -0.11
N ASP A 95 2.80 -12.49 0.03
CA ASP A 95 2.68 -13.19 1.32
C ASP A 95 4.05 -13.43 1.96
N ALA A 96 5.05 -13.82 1.16
CA ALA A 96 6.42 -13.96 1.63
C ALA A 96 7.01 -12.63 2.13
N ALA A 97 6.66 -11.50 1.51
CA ALA A 97 7.17 -10.17 1.86
C ALA A 97 6.54 -9.59 3.13
N VAL A 98 5.24 -9.80 3.36
CA VAL A 98 4.54 -9.28 4.55
C VAL A 98 4.53 -10.28 5.72
N GLY A 99 4.89 -11.54 5.45
CA GLY A 99 4.68 -12.69 6.33
C GLY A 99 3.21 -13.09 6.28
N ALA A 100 2.92 -14.37 6.02
CA ALA A 100 1.56 -14.88 5.83
C ALA A 100 0.59 -14.25 6.83
N ALA A 101 -0.39 -13.51 6.31
CA ALA A 101 -1.55 -13.15 7.10
C ALA A 101 -2.25 -14.47 7.41
N GLY A 102 -2.23 -14.86 8.69
CA GLY A 102 -3.05 -15.97 9.18
C GLY A 102 -4.53 -15.72 8.98
#